data_AF-A0A6P0L4Q9-F1
#
_entry.id   AF-A0A6P0L4Q9-F1
#
_cell.length_a   1.000
_cell.length_b   1.000
_cell.length_c   1.000
_cell.angle_alpha   90.00
_cell.angle_beta   90.00
_cell.angle_gamma   90.00
#
_symmetry.space_group_name_H-M   'P 1'
#
loop_
_entity.id
_entity.type
_entity.pdbx_description
1 polymer ?
#
loop_
_entity_poly.entity_id
_entity_poly.type
_entity_poly.pdbx_seq_one_letter_code
_entity_poly.pdbx_strand_id
1 'polypeptide(L)'
;MPANFWPENDSYNELDPLNSLLSDVDLTEDLETEVETTTLSLPSRFQGRRRKAALVLTMVWSGTIALNLLSWGSLFVLGLTTIMGIHALVIVFAKPREKISQIQGDYPYVSVLVAAKNEEAVIGNLVENLCNLKYPDGKYEVWIV
;
A
#
# COMPACT_ATOMS: atom_id res chain seq x y z
N MET A 1 -33.01 -18.82 29.25
CA MET A 1 -31.92 -18.20 28.46
C MET A 1 -32.32 -18.34 26.99
N PRO A 2 -32.40 -17.24 26.22
CA PRO A 2 -32.94 -17.27 24.86
C PRO A 2 -31.89 -17.74 23.85
N ALA A 3 -32.34 -18.42 22.79
CA ALA A 3 -31.53 -18.85 21.65
C ALA A 3 -31.29 -17.65 20.72
N ASN A 4 -30.04 -17.43 20.34
CA ASN A 4 -29.65 -16.41 19.37
C ASN A 4 -30.06 -16.90 17.96
N PHE A 5 -31.09 -16.28 17.38
CA PHE A 5 -31.42 -16.36 15.97
C PHE A 5 -30.66 -15.26 15.24
N TRP A 6 -29.56 -15.61 14.59
CA TRP A 6 -28.97 -14.77 13.56
C TRP A 6 -29.56 -15.21 12.22
N PRO A 7 -30.06 -14.30 11.36
CA PRO A 7 -30.46 -14.66 10.01
C PRO A 7 -29.20 -15.05 9.23
N GLU A 8 -29.14 -16.30 8.77
CA GLU A 8 -28.16 -16.74 7.79
C GLU A 8 -28.39 -15.92 6.51
N ASN A 9 -27.53 -14.93 6.28
CA ASN A 9 -27.58 -14.11 5.08
C ASN A 9 -27.07 -14.95 3.91
N ASP A 10 -27.98 -15.41 3.06
CA ASP A 10 -27.77 -16.27 1.89
C ASP A 10 -26.98 -15.61 0.73
N SER A 11 -26.16 -14.58 1.00
CA SER A 11 -25.42 -13.85 -0.05
C SER A 11 -24.38 -14.69 -0.80
N TYR A 12 -24.14 -15.93 -0.36
CA TYR A 12 -23.29 -16.88 -1.06
C TYR A 12 -23.98 -17.52 -2.29
N ASN A 13 -25.31 -17.51 -2.36
CA ASN A 13 -26.06 -18.05 -3.50
C ASN A 13 -25.98 -17.16 -4.76
N GLU A 14 -25.61 -15.88 -4.62
CA GLU A 14 -25.44 -14.98 -5.78
C GLU A 14 -24.21 -15.32 -6.65
N LEU A 15 -23.33 -16.22 -6.20
CA LEU A 15 -22.14 -16.64 -6.94
C LEU A 15 -22.38 -17.86 -7.84
N ASP A 16 -23.55 -18.50 -7.76
CA ASP A 16 -23.96 -19.58 -8.67
C ASP A 16 -23.95 -19.19 -10.17
N PRO A 17 -24.43 -18.01 -10.60
CA PRO A 17 -24.37 -17.62 -12.01
C PRO A 17 -22.93 -17.53 -12.55
N LEU A 18 -21.96 -17.12 -11.72
CA LEU A 18 -20.55 -17.08 -12.13
C LEU A 18 -19.94 -18.49 -12.19
N ASN A 19 -20.33 -19.39 -11.30
CA ASN A 19 -19.90 -20.78 -11.36
C ASN A 19 -20.45 -21.48 -12.61
N SER A 20 -21.70 -21.20 -13.01
CA SER A 20 -22.28 -21.74 -14.24
C SER A 20 -21.54 -21.26 -15.50
N LEU A 21 -21.16 -19.98 -15.56
CA LEU A 21 -20.40 -19.44 -16.68
C LEU A 21 -18.97 -20.00 -16.74
N LEU A 22 -18.35 -20.28 -15.60
CA LEU A 22 -17.03 -20.90 -15.55
C LEU A 22 -17.06 -22.39 -15.89
N SER A 23 -18.13 -23.12 -15.55
CA SER A 23 -18.28 -24.52 -15.96
C SER A 23 -18.50 -24.68 -17.47
N ASP A 24 -19.19 -23.74 -18.12
CA ASP A 24 -19.35 -23.76 -19.57
C ASP A 24 -18.02 -23.48 -20.30
N VAL A 25 -17.16 -22.64 -19.71
CA VAL A 25 -15.79 -22.37 -20.20
C VAL A 25 -14.88 -23.60 -20.03
N ASP A 26 -14.96 -24.31 -18.89
CA ASP A 26 -14.18 -25.53 -18.64
C ASP A 26 -14.55 -26.65 -19.66
N LEU A 27 -15.82 -26.73 -20.06
CA LEU A 27 -16.28 -27.68 -21.09
C LEU A 27 -15.88 -27.30 -22.51
N THR A 28 -15.62 -26.01 -22.79
CA THR A 28 -15.17 -25.56 -24.11
C THR A 28 -13.67 -25.76 -24.32
N GLU A 29 -12.87 -25.80 -23.25
CA GLU A 29 -11.42 -26.10 -23.35
C GLU A 29 -11.13 -27.60 -23.60
N ASP A 30 -12.05 -28.50 -23.26
CA ASP A 30 -11.88 -29.95 -23.47
C ASP A 30 -12.12 -30.42 -24.93
N LEU A 31 -12.63 -29.57 -25.83
CA LEU A 31 -13.01 -29.98 -27.19
C LEU A 31 -11.95 -29.71 -28.28
N GLU A 32 -10.86 -28.99 -28.00
CA GLU A 32 -9.88 -28.60 -29.05
C GLU A 32 -8.49 -29.24 -28.96
N THR A 33 -8.24 -30.19 -28.05
CA THR A 33 -6.90 -30.80 -27.93
C THR A 33 -6.92 -32.33 -28.05
N GLU A 34 -7.40 -32.82 -29.19
CA GLU A 34 -7.13 -34.19 -29.64
C GLU A 34 -5.74 -34.26 -30.30
N VAL A 35 -4.67 -34.12 -29.51
CA VAL A 35 -3.30 -34.54 -29.92
C VAL A 35 -2.59 -35.16 -28.72
N GLU A 36 -2.30 -36.45 -28.86
CA GLU A 36 -1.50 -37.33 -28.00
C GLU A 36 -0.48 -36.64 -27.09
N THR A 37 -0.54 -36.90 -25.78
CA THR A 37 0.56 -37.60 -25.10
C THR A 37 0.16 -38.12 -23.71
N THR A 38 0.50 -39.37 -23.56
CA THR A 38 0.40 -40.32 -22.45
C THR A 38 1.02 -39.82 -21.12
N THR A 39 0.46 -40.33 -20.02
CA THR A 39 1.04 -40.52 -18.66
C THR A 39 0.97 -39.36 -17.64
N LEU A 40 -0.02 -39.42 -16.74
CA LEU A 40 0.13 -39.80 -15.32
C LEU A 40 -1.10 -39.32 -14.54
N SER A 41 -1.90 -40.28 -14.08
CA SER A 41 -2.96 -40.07 -13.11
C SER A 41 -2.36 -39.57 -11.79
N LEU A 42 -2.41 -38.27 -11.55
CA LEU A 42 -2.17 -37.68 -10.23
C LEU A 42 -3.49 -37.59 -9.46
N PRO A 43 -3.48 -37.84 -8.13
CA PRO A 43 -4.69 -38.04 -7.34
C PRO A 43 -5.50 -36.75 -7.25
N SER A 44 -6.77 -36.81 -7.67
CA SER A 44 -7.72 -35.68 -7.79
C SER A 44 -8.13 -35.01 -6.46
N ARG A 45 -7.50 -35.39 -5.35
CA ARG A 45 -7.93 -34.98 -3.99
C ARG A 45 -7.29 -33.67 -3.51
N PHE A 46 -6.27 -33.14 -4.20
CA PHE A 46 -5.66 -31.83 -3.93
C PHE A 46 -5.99 -30.75 -4.99
N GLN A 47 -6.92 -31.06 -5.90
CA GLN A 47 -7.13 -30.35 -7.17
C GLN A 47 -7.69 -28.92 -7.01
N GLY A 48 -8.54 -28.65 -6.01
CA GLY A 48 -9.33 -27.42 -5.97
C GLY A 48 -8.60 -26.14 -5.52
N ARG A 49 -7.58 -26.24 -4.64
CA ARG A 49 -6.88 -25.05 -4.10
C ARG A 49 -5.67 -24.64 -4.95
N ARG A 50 -5.01 -25.62 -5.57
CA ARG A 50 -3.85 -25.38 -6.45
C ARG A 50 -4.27 -24.96 -7.86
N ARG A 51 -5.41 -25.45 -8.37
CA ARG A 51 -5.98 -24.97 -9.64
C ARG A 51 -6.34 -23.48 -9.56
N LYS A 52 -6.93 -23.01 -8.46
CA LYS A 52 -7.21 -21.58 -8.27
C LYS A 52 -5.92 -20.73 -8.33
N ALA A 53 -4.85 -21.17 -7.67
CA ALA A 53 -3.57 -20.47 -7.73
C ALA A 53 -2.93 -20.53 -9.12
N ALA A 54 -3.00 -21.68 -9.80
CA ALA A 54 -2.48 -21.85 -11.16
C ALA A 54 -3.25 -21.00 -12.17
N LEU A 55 -4.59 -20.92 -12.08
CA LEU A 55 -5.42 -20.08 -12.94
C LEU A 55 -5.15 -18.60 -12.74
N VAL A 56 -5.01 -18.16 -11.49
CA VAL A 56 -4.61 -16.77 -11.21
C VAL A 56 -3.22 -16.51 -11.77
N LEU A 57 -2.28 -17.45 -11.62
CA LEU A 57 -0.94 -17.33 -12.15
C LEU A 57 -0.95 -17.26 -13.69
N THR A 58 -1.67 -18.13 -14.38
CA THR A 58 -1.76 -18.12 -15.84
C THR A 58 -2.43 -16.86 -16.34
N MET A 59 -3.47 -16.36 -15.65
CA MET A 59 -4.14 -15.11 -16.01
C MET A 59 -3.21 -13.90 -15.86
N VAL A 60 -2.45 -13.81 -14.75
CA VAL A 60 -1.48 -12.72 -14.52
C VAL A 60 -0.34 -12.78 -15.54
N TRP A 61 0.22 -13.97 -15.78
CA TRP A 61 1.32 -14.14 -16.74
C TRP A 61 0.86 -13.93 -18.18
N SER A 62 -0.32 -14.44 -18.55
CA SER A 62 -0.95 -14.20 -19.85
C SER A 62 -1.20 -12.71 -20.05
N GLY A 63 -1.78 -12.01 -19.06
CA GLY A 63 -1.98 -10.56 -19.11
C GLY A 63 -0.67 -9.79 -19.28
N THR A 64 0.39 -10.20 -18.58
CA THR A 64 1.72 -9.58 -18.70
C THR A 64 2.32 -9.80 -20.10
N ILE A 65 2.21 -11.02 -20.63
CA ILE A 65 2.72 -11.40 -21.95
C ILE A 65 1.91 -10.73 -23.06
N ALA A 66 0.59 -10.76 -22.98
CA ALA A 66 -0.33 -10.14 -23.94
C ALA A 66 -0.13 -8.62 -23.97
N LEU A 67 -0.02 -7.98 -22.80
CA LEU A 67 0.31 -6.57 -22.71
C LEU A 67 1.64 -6.29 -23.42
N ASN A 68 2.66 -7.13 -23.24
CA ASN A 68 3.97 -6.93 -23.86
C ASN A 68 4.01 -7.24 -25.37
N LEU A 69 3.14 -8.13 -25.88
CA LEU A 69 3.06 -8.52 -27.30
C LEU A 69 2.29 -7.52 -28.15
N LEU A 70 1.33 -6.81 -27.58
CA LEU A 70 0.69 -5.69 -28.26
C LEU A 70 1.73 -4.56 -28.36
N SER A 71 1.99 -4.09 -29.58
CA SER A 71 2.87 -2.94 -29.84
C SER A 71 2.50 -1.67 -29.04
N TRP A 72 1.26 -1.63 -28.53
CA TRP A 72 0.72 -0.59 -27.65
C TRP A 72 1.06 -0.77 -26.17
N GLY A 73 1.34 -1.98 -25.69
CA GLY A 73 1.65 -2.18 -24.28
C GLY A 73 3.02 -1.64 -23.90
N SER A 74 3.99 -1.60 -24.83
CA SER A 74 5.22 -0.84 -24.60
C SER A 74 4.93 0.64 -24.37
N LEU A 75 3.95 1.22 -25.07
CA LEU A 75 3.53 2.61 -24.86
C LEU A 75 2.81 2.78 -23.51
N PHE A 76 2.00 1.80 -23.09
CA PHE A 76 1.34 1.79 -21.79
C PHE A 76 2.33 1.70 -20.63
N VAL A 77 3.30 0.78 -20.71
CA VAL A 77 4.37 0.61 -19.71
C VAL A 77 5.25 1.87 -19.64
N LEU A 78 5.58 2.45 -20.81
CA LEU A 78 6.33 3.71 -20.88
C LEU A 78 5.55 4.86 -20.24
N GLY A 79 4.26 4.99 -20.54
CA GLY A 79 3.39 6.02 -19.96
C GLY A 79 3.29 5.91 -18.45
N LEU A 80 2.99 4.71 -17.92
CA LEU A 80 2.86 4.49 -16.48
C LEU A 80 4.17 4.72 -15.73
N THR A 81 5.29 4.22 -16.29
CA THR A 81 6.63 4.47 -15.73
C THR A 81 6.99 5.95 -15.77
N THR A 82 6.66 6.66 -16.84
CA THR A 82 6.92 8.11 -16.95
C THR A 82 6.09 8.89 -15.94
N ILE A 83 4.81 8.57 -15.77
CA ILE A 83 3.94 9.20 -14.76
C ILE A 83 4.50 8.96 -13.37
N MET A 84 4.83 7.71 -13.03
CA MET A 84 5.42 7.34 -11.75
C MET A 84 6.76 8.04 -11.52
N GLY A 85 7.60 8.10 -12.56
CA GLY A 85 8.89 8.77 -12.56
C GLY A 85 8.75 10.28 -12.34
N ILE A 86 7.79 10.93 -12.98
CA ILE A 86 7.49 12.36 -12.76
C ILE A 86 7.04 12.58 -11.31
N HIS A 87 6.17 11.73 -10.76
CA HIS A 87 5.72 11.87 -9.37
C HIS A 87 6.89 11.69 -8.39
N ALA A 88 7.74 10.69 -8.61
CA ALA A 88 8.95 10.49 -7.81
C ALA A 88 9.90 11.67 -7.94
N LEU A 89 10.10 12.20 -9.14
CA LEU A 89 10.92 13.38 -9.41
C LEU A 89 10.36 14.60 -8.66
N VAL A 90 9.05 14.85 -8.76
CA VAL A 90 8.37 15.93 -8.05
C VAL A 90 8.56 15.78 -6.54
N ILE A 91 8.52 14.57 -5.97
CA ILE A 91 8.74 14.34 -4.54
C ILE A 91 10.20 14.62 -4.14
N VAL A 92 11.17 14.15 -4.93
CA VAL A 92 12.59 14.38 -4.64
C VAL A 92 12.96 15.87 -4.75
N PHE A 93 12.36 16.59 -5.70
CA PHE A 93 12.57 18.02 -5.88
C PHE A 93 11.57 18.89 -5.10
N ALA A 94 10.56 18.30 -4.45
CA ALA A 94 9.64 19.03 -3.61
C ALA A 94 10.40 19.50 -2.38
N LYS A 95 10.76 20.79 -2.40
CA LYS A 95 11.27 21.48 -1.22
C LYS A 95 10.30 21.24 -0.06
N PRO A 96 10.78 20.86 1.14
CA PRO A 96 9.93 20.75 2.31
C PRO A 96 9.15 22.05 2.43
N ARG A 97 7.82 21.98 2.32
CA ARG A 97 6.97 23.12 2.64
C ARG A 97 7.13 23.33 4.14
N GLU A 98 8.03 24.22 4.52
CA GLU A 98 8.02 24.86 5.83
C GLU A 98 6.69 25.61 5.92
N LYS A 99 5.66 24.88 6.36
CA LYS A 99 4.37 25.45 6.70
C LYS A 99 4.56 26.15 8.05
N ILE A 100 5.30 27.25 8.03
CA ILE A 100 5.27 28.22 9.12
C ILE A 100 3.89 28.83 9.01
N SER A 101 2.91 28.20 9.68
CA SER A 101 1.67 28.87 10.01
C SER A 101 2.08 30.06 10.86
N GLN A 102 2.21 31.22 10.23
CA GLN A 102 2.41 32.47 10.92
C GLN A 102 1.21 32.64 11.84
N ILE A 103 1.40 32.33 13.13
CA ILE A 103 0.39 32.55 14.15
C ILE A 103 0.20 34.06 14.19
N GLN A 104 -0.86 34.55 13.55
CA GLN A 104 -1.27 35.95 13.65
C GLN A 104 -1.96 36.13 14.99
N GLY A 105 -1.20 36.55 16.00
CA GLY A 105 -1.69 36.78 17.35
C GLY A 105 -0.59 37.28 18.29
N ASP A 106 -1.01 37.72 19.47
CA ASP A 106 -0.09 38.07 20.55
C ASP A 106 0.50 36.78 21.14
N TYR A 107 1.83 36.66 21.13
CA TYR A 107 2.53 35.51 21.67
C TYR A 107 2.54 35.56 23.21
N PRO A 108 2.22 34.46 23.93
CA PRO A 108 2.34 34.43 25.39
C PRO A 108 3.80 34.51 25.84
N TYR A 109 4.03 34.91 27.09
CA TYR A 109 5.35 34.75 27.71
C TYR A 109 5.55 33.30 28.11
N VAL A 110 6.63 32.66 27.66
CA VAL A 110 6.94 31.25 27.94
C VAL A 110 8.26 31.15 28.69
N SER A 111 8.21 30.45 29.84
CA SER A 111 9.40 30.10 30.63
C SER A 111 9.62 28.60 30.57
N VAL A 112 10.80 28.18 30.11
CA VAL A 112 11.19 26.78 30.01
C VAL A 112 12.23 26.48 31.09
N LEU A 113 11.85 25.68 32.08
CA LEU A 113 12.75 25.16 33.10
C LEU A 113 13.22 23.76 32.70
N VAL A 114 14.52 23.57 32.55
CA VAL A 114 15.16 22.29 32.27
C VAL A 114 15.93 21.85 33.50
N ALA A 115 15.45 20.81 34.18
CA ALA A 115 16.19 20.18 35.26
C ALA A 115 17.15 19.14 34.67
N ALA A 116 18.46 19.36 34.79
CA ALA A 116 19.50 18.53 34.21
C ALA A 116 20.43 17.97 35.32
N LYS A 117 20.30 16.68 35.63
CA LYS A 117 21.22 15.98 36.53
C LYS A 117 21.94 14.86 35.79
N ASN A 118 23.27 14.91 35.76
CA ASN A 118 24.12 13.93 35.07
C ASN A 118 23.90 13.85 33.53
N GLU A 119 23.52 14.95 32.88
CA GLU A 119 23.24 15.03 31.42
C GLU A 119 24.31 15.80 30.63
N GLU A 120 25.57 15.77 31.06
CA GLU A 120 26.68 16.55 30.47
C GLU A 120 26.83 16.36 28.96
N ALA A 121 26.65 15.12 28.49
CA ALA A 121 26.82 14.77 27.07
C ALA A 121 25.69 15.31 26.16
N VAL A 122 24.52 15.64 26.72
CA VAL A 122 23.31 16.00 25.95
C VAL A 122 22.90 17.45 26.17
N ILE A 123 23.19 18.02 27.34
CA ILE A 123 22.72 19.35 27.73
C ILE A 123 23.21 20.44 26.76
N GLY A 124 24.43 20.35 26.23
CA GLY A 124 24.94 21.34 25.28
C GLY A 124 24.10 21.46 24.02
N ASN A 125 23.79 20.32 23.38
CA ASN A 125 22.96 20.28 22.18
C ASN A 125 21.50 20.69 22.50
N LEU A 126 20.99 20.32 23.68
CA LEU A 126 19.65 20.73 24.11
C LEU A 126 19.56 22.26 24.25
N VAL A 127 20.53 22.87 24.91
CA VAL A 127 20.58 24.33 25.12
C VAL A 127 20.72 25.07 23.80
N GLU A 128 21.58 24.59 22.90
CA GLU A 128 21.73 25.16 21.56
C GLU A 128 20.40 25.12 20.78
N ASN A 129 19.70 23.99 20.82
CA ASN A 129 18.39 23.86 20.16
C ASN A 129 17.33 24.77 20.80
N LEU A 130 17.31 24.90 22.13
CA LEU A 130 16.36 25.75 22.84
C LEU A 130 16.63 27.24 22.58
N CYS A 131 17.88 27.66 22.44
CA CYS A 131 18.25 29.03 22.12
C CYS A 131 17.99 29.39 20.64
N ASN A 132 18.04 28.41 19.72
CA ASN A 132 17.78 28.61 18.29
C ASN A 132 16.28 28.53 17.93
N LEU A 133 15.40 28.38 18.93
CA LEU A 133 13.96 28.32 18.70
C LEU A 133 13.45 29.66 18.15
N LYS A 134 12.73 29.63 17.04
CA LYS A 134 12.13 30.84 16.45
C LYS A 134 10.90 31.28 17.26
N TYR A 135 11.13 32.03 18.32
CA TYR A 135 10.12 32.70 19.14
C TYR A 135 10.40 34.21 19.21
N PRO A 136 9.39 35.09 19.36
CA PRO A 136 9.63 36.53 19.46
C PRO A 136 10.56 36.90 20.63
N ASP A 137 11.49 37.82 20.35
CA ASP A 137 12.45 38.33 21.31
C ASP A 137 11.75 38.89 22.56
N GLY A 138 12.29 38.56 23.74
CA GLY A 138 11.77 39.05 25.02
C GLY A 138 10.50 38.36 25.53
N LYS A 139 9.98 37.35 24.83
CA LYS A 139 8.82 36.54 25.27
C LYS A 139 9.16 35.10 25.64
N TYR A 140 10.44 34.78 25.65
CA TYR A 140 10.94 33.43 25.88
C TYR A 140 12.15 33.48 26.82
N GLU A 141 12.09 32.69 27.88
CA GLU A 141 13.20 32.50 28.82
C GLU A 141 13.47 31.01 29.03
N VAL A 142 14.74 30.67 29.21
CA VAL A 142 15.20 29.31 29.49
C VAL A 142 16.02 29.31 30.77
N TRP A 143 15.61 28.48 31.71
CA TRP A 143 16.30 28.26 32.98
C TRP A 143 16.79 26.82 33.01
N ILE A 144 18.09 26.62 33.23
CA ILE A 144 18.69 25.29 33.34
C ILE A 144 19.17 25.13 34.79
N VAL A 145 18.70 24.07 35.46
CA VAL A 145 18.93 23.81 36.89
C VAL A 145 19.48 22.42 37.11
#